data_AF-A0A7K3Y4G7-F1
#
_entry.id   AF-A0A7K3Y4G7-F1
#
_cell.length_a   1.000
_cell.length_b   1.000
_cell.length_c   1.000
_cell.angle_alpha   90.00
_cell.angle_beta   90.00
_cell.angle_gamma   90.00
#
_symmetry.space_group_name_H-M   'P 1'
#
loop_
_entity.id
_entity.type
_entity.pdbx_description
1 polymer ?
#
loop_
_entity_poly.entity_id
_entity_poly.type
_entity_poly.pdbx_seq_one_letter_code
_entity_poly.pdbx_strand_id
1 'polypeptide(L)' 'MDEAARESFKGKFIVLTVMLNVIILCFAMGVFILFRFAPTSSFGLWIGVILLAAGAISSFAFRKMYRRTKVWLNEQP' A
#
# COMPACT_ATOMS: atom_id res chain seq x y z
N MET A 1 -7.78 23.77 12.97
CA MET A 1 -6.98 23.44 11.78
C MET A 1 -6.97 24.65 10.85
N ASP A 2 -5.80 25.27 10.73
CA ASP A 2 -5.54 26.36 9.78
C ASP A 2 -5.72 25.88 8.32
N GLU A 3 -6.11 26.76 7.40
CA GLU A 3 -6.46 26.40 6.02
C GLU A 3 -5.27 25.73 5.30
N ALA A 4 -4.05 26.19 5.62
CA ALA A 4 -2.79 25.62 5.14
C ALA A 4 -2.54 24.18 5.64
N ALA A 5 -2.91 23.87 6.88
CA ALA A 5 -2.77 22.52 7.44
C ALA A 5 -3.78 21.54 6.82
N ARG A 6 -4.97 22.02 6.48
CA ARG A 6 -6.02 21.23 5.82
C ARG A 6 -5.61 20.78 4.42
N GLU A 7 -5.00 21.66 3.63
CA GLU A 7 -4.47 21.32 2.31
C GLU A 7 -3.30 20.31 2.40
N SER A 8 -2.38 20.50 3.36
CA SER A 8 -1.30 19.53 3.61
C SER A 8 -1.85 18.14 3.99
N PHE A 9 -2.90 18.10 4.82
CA PHE A 9 -3.56 16.85 5.20
C PHE A 9 -4.20 16.14 4.00
N LYS A 10 -4.94 16.87 3.14
CA LYS A 10 -5.52 16.29 1.92
C LYS A 10 -4.46 15.64 1.03
N GLY A 11 -3.34 16.33 0.80
CA GLY A 11 -2.23 15.78 0.02
C GLY A 11 -1.67 14.48 0.62
N LYS A 12 -1.39 14.48 1.93
CA LYS A 12 -0.92 13.28 2.65
C LYS A 12 -1.94 12.15 2.60
N PHE A 13 -3.23 12.46 2.71
CA PHE A 13 -4.32 11.49 2.66
C PHE A 13 -4.49 10.86 1.28
N ILE A 14 -4.37 11.65 0.20
CA ILE A 14 -4.38 11.15 -1.18
C ILE A 14 -3.24 10.15 -1.37
N VAL A 15 -2.01 10.51 -0.98
CA VAL A 15 -0.85 9.60 -1.09
C VAL A 15 -1.08 8.30 -0.31
N LEU A 16 -1.62 8.39 0.91
CA LEU A 16 -1.97 7.23 1.71
C LEU A 16 -2.98 6.34 0.98
N THR A 17 -4.07 6.95 0.48
CA THR A 17 -5.14 6.23 -0.21
C THR A 17 -4.63 5.55 -1.48
N VAL A 18 -3.82 6.23 -2.27
CA VAL A 18 -3.21 5.66 -3.48
C VAL A 18 -2.29 4.50 -3.13
N MET A 19 -1.41 4.64 -2.13
CA MET A 19 -0.55 3.53 -1.68
C MET A 19 -1.37 2.31 -1.24
N LEU A 20 -2.45 2.53 -0.48
CA LEU A 20 -3.30 1.44 -0.01
C LEU A 20 -3.96 0.71 -1.18
N ASN A 21 -4.45 1.43 -2.19
CA ASN A 21 -5.04 0.82 -3.38
C ASN A 21 -3.99 0.01 -4.16
N VAL A 22 -2.77 0.54 -4.34
CA VAL A 22 -1.68 -0.21 -4.98
C VAL A 22 -1.37 -1.50 -4.23
N ILE A 23 -1.30 -1.45 -2.90
CA ILE A 23 -1.11 -2.63 -2.07
C ILE A 23 -2.20 -3.67 -2.32
N ILE A 24 -3.47 -3.24 -2.27
CA ILE A 24 -4.62 -4.13 -2.51
C ILE A 24 -4.53 -4.77 -3.90
N LEU A 25 -4.20 -3.99 -4.94
CA LEU A 25 -4.03 -4.50 -6.30
C LEU A 25 -2.88 -5.51 -6.40
N CYS A 26 -1.73 -5.25 -5.77
CA CYS A 26 -0.61 -6.21 -5.71
C CYS A 26 -1.03 -7.53 -5.05
N PHE A 27 -1.75 -7.48 -3.92
CA PHE A 27 -2.23 -8.70 -3.27
C PHE A 27 -3.28 -9.43 -4.11
N ALA A 28 -4.27 -8.70 -4.64
CA ALA A 28 -5.32 -9.29 -5.47
C ALA A 28 -4.74 -9.98 -6.71
N MET A 29 -3.86 -9.30 -7.44
CA MET A 29 -3.16 -9.89 -8.59
C MET A 29 -2.24 -11.03 -8.17
N GLY A 30 -1.52 -10.91 -7.05
CA GLY A 30 -0.56 -11.92 -6.61
C GLY A 30 -1.28 -13.23 -6.27
N VAL A 31 -2.36 -13.14 -5.50
CA VAL A 31 -3.22 -14.28 -5.18
C VAL A 31 -3.86 -14.86 -6.44
N PHE A 32 -4.38 -14.02 -7.34
CA PHE A 32 -4.95 -14.47 -8.61
C PHE A 32 -3.94 -15.25 -9.44
N ILE A 33 -2.72 -14.73 -9.58
CA ILE A 33 -1.65 -15.39 -10.35
C ILE A 33 -1.28 -16.72 -9.71
N LEU A 34 -1.14 -16.77 -8.38
CA LEU A 34 -0.83 -18.00 -7.68
C LEU A 34 -1.93 -19.06 -7.87
N PHE A 35 -3.21 -18.68 -7.74
CA PHE A 35 -4.30 -19.63 -7.93
C PHE A 35 -4.44 -20.09 -9.38
N ARG A 36 -4.25 -19.19 -10.35
CA ARG A 36 -4.55 -19.48 -11.76
C ARG A 36 -3.38 -20.08 -12.53
N PHE A 37 -2.14 -19.74 -12.18
CA PHE A 37 -0.95 -20.06 -12.96
C PHE A 37 0.13 -20.83 -12.19
N ALA A 38 0.16 -20.81 -10.84
CA ALA A 38 1.12 -21.64 -10.11
C ALA A 38 0.97 -23.15 -10.33
N PRO A 39 -0.24 -23.73 -10.55
CA PRO A 39 -0.38 -25.16 -10.83
C PRO A 39 0.23 -25.59 -12.16
N THR A 40 0.38 -24.67 -13.11
CA THR A 40 0.76 -24.96 -14.50
C THR A 40 2.10 -24.38 -14.93
N SER A 41 2.67 -23.44 -14.17
CA SER A 41 3.94 -22.80 -14.52
C SER A 41 4.72 -22.34 -13.28
N SER A 42 5.95 -22.83 -13.15
CA SER A 42 6.91 -22.37 -12.14
C SER A 42 7.20 -20.87 -12.27
N PHE A 43 7.12 -20.31 -13.49
CA PHE A 43 7.30 -18.88 -13.72
C PHE A 43 6.15 -18.06 -13.14
N GLY A 44 4.90 -18.53 -13.29
CA GLY A 44 3.72 -17.90 -12.68
C GLY A 44 3.80 -17.93 -11.15
N LEU A 45 4.32 -19.01 -10.57
CA LEU A 45 4.56 -19.11 -9.13
C LEU A 45 5.53 -18.01 -8.66
N TRP A 46 6.70 -17.88 -9.29
CA TRP A 46 7.68 -16.86 -8.91
C TRP A 46 7.14 -15.44 -9.05
N ILE A 47 6.42 -15.13 -10.12
CA ILE A 47 5.78 -13.81 -10.29
C ILE A 47 4.78 -13.54 -9.16
N GLY A 48 3.91 -14.51 -8.85
CA GLY A 48 2.93 -14.36 -7.77
C GLY A 48 3.60 -14.10 -6.42
N VAL A 49 4.65 -14.86 -6.09
CA VAL A 49 5.42 -14.67 -4.85
C VAL A 49 6.09 -13.31 -4.79
N ILE A 50 6.74 -12.86 -5.87
CA ILE A 50 7.38 -11.54 -5.93
C ILE A 50 6.34 -10.43 -5.75
N LEU A 51 5.16 -10.56 -6.37
CA LEU A 51 4.11 -9.56 -6.27
C LEU A 51 3.54 -9.47 -4.84
N LEU A 52 3.37 -10.61 -4.17
CA LEU A 52 2.97 -10.64 -2.76
C LEU A 52 4.06 -10.05 -1.84
N ALA A 53 5.33 -10.35 -2.10
CA ALA A 53 6.44 -9.77 -1.36
C ALA A 53 6.49 -8.25 -1.52
N ALA A 54 6.33 -7.75 -2.75
CA ALA A 54 6.24 -6.31 -3.03
C ALA A 54 5.05 -5.64 -2.34
N GLY A 55 3.89 -6.30 -2.33
CA GLY A 55 2.71 -5.88 -1.58
C GLY A 55 2.96 -5.79 -0.07
N ALA A 56 3.67 -6.78 0.50
CA ALA A 56 4.02 -6.82 1.92
C ALA A 56 5.02 -5.70 2.30
N ILE A 57 6.06 -5.47 1.49
CA ILE A 57 7.03 -4.38 1.69
C ILE A 57 6.31 -3.03 1.61
N SER A 58 5.47 -2.84 0.60
CA SER A 58 4.65 -1.64 0.43
C SER A 58 3.73 -1.42 1.63
N SER A 59 3.14 -2.48 2.18
CA SER A 59 2.30 -2.43 3.38
C SER A 59 3.07 -1.96 4.61
N PHE A 60 4.32 -2.40 4.76
CA PHE A 60 5.16 -1.95 5.85
C PHE A 60 5.50 -0.45 5.74
N ALA A 61 5.85 0.01 4.54
CA ALA A 61 6.09 1.41 4.24
C ALA A 61 4.82 2.26 4.49
N PHE A 62 3.66 1.79 4.03
CA PHE A 62 2.37 2.43 4.28
C PHE A 62 2.10 2.58 5.76
N ARG A 63 2.33 1.53 6.56
CA ARG A 63 2.09 1.57 8.02
C ARG A 63 2.98 2.60 8.72
N LYS A 64 4.24 2.72 8.29
CA LYS A 64 5.17 3.75 8.80
C LYS A 64 4.69 5.15 8.43
N MET A 65 4.26 5.37 7.19
CA MET A 65 3.76 6.65 6.72
C MET A 65 2.45 7.04 7.42
N TYR A 66 1.53 6.10 7.56
CA TYR A 66 0.27 6.28 8.28
C TYR A 66 0.51 6.72 9.73
N ARG A 67 1.40 6.02 10.45
CA ARG A 67 1.74 6.38 11.83
C ARG A 67 2.33 7.79 11.92
N ARG A 68 3.25 8.15 11.02
CA ARG A 68 3.84 9.50 10.98
C ARG A 68 2.78 10.57 10.71
N THR A 69 1.89 10.36 9.74
CA THR A 69 0.80 11.30 9.43
C THR A 69 -0.17 11.42 10.60
N LYS A 70 -0.47 10.33 11.31
CA LYS A 70 -1.33 10.34 12.50
C LYS A 70 -0.71 11.10 13.67
N VAL A 71 0.58 10.89 13.94
CA VAL A 71 1.31 11.65 14.98
C VAL A 71 1.32 13.14 14.62
N TRP A 72 1.69 13.47 13.39
CA TRP A 72 1.65 14.85 12.89
C TRP A 72 0.26 15.48 13.02
N LEU A 73 -0.82 14.73 12.74
CA LEU A 73 -2.19 15.23 12.87
C LEU A 73 -2.57 15.50 14.34
N ASN A 74 -2.10 14.67 15.28
CA ASN A 74 -2.34 14.87 16.70
C ASN A 74 -1.54 16.05 17.29
N GLU A 75 -0.42 16.42 16.67
CA GLU A 75 0.41 17.56 17.05
C GLU A 75 -0.11 18.90 16.50
N GLN A 76 -1.09 18.88 15.58
CA GLN A 76 -1.74 20.08 15.07
C GLN A 76 -2.71 20.65 16.12
N PRO A 77 -2.61 21.95 16.48
CA PRO A 77 -3.53 22.61 17.42
C PRO A 77 -4.93 22.88 16.82
#